data_AF-A0A2A8PZ68-F1
#
_entry.id   AF-A0A2A8PZ68-F1
#
_cell.length_a   1.000
_cell.length_b   1.000
_cell.length_c   1.000
_cell.angle_alpha   90.00
_cell.angle_beta   90.00
_cell.angle_gamma   90.00
#
_symmetry.space_group_name_H-M   'P 1'
#
loop_
_entity.id
_entity.type
_entity.pdbx_description
1 polymer ?
#
loop_
_entity_poly.entity_id
_entity_poly.type
_entity_poly.pdbx_seq_one_letter_code
_entity_poly.pdbx_strand_id
1 'polypeptide(L)'
;MNNTILKELEVELKKHFKPFLNEPATIEEIQCVESEMGISFPDELRMLYLAHNGEAKSGPGLFFGLPLLSLDEVLDEWRVWKSIEDDEFFNFDSFSIPAEYIKERYVNYNWIPISKDYGGNNIGIDVDPDEKGKIGQVINFGRDEEVKYVIANRISDLLLFILQTLKDENFTIYQEENYLYWSYGANENIHFLDALFNIELPVLHPNFIFQSENNVKDWYGSLNEKWKNIVGSHERASKFIREKRLCLGGNELVDISPLQMCTEVRELILSGNEIKDIIGLERMNSLKKLYLVNNPVQDLTPVLHLQHLEEMNIKKTSVNNLSALVEMPSLKKLDISNTDIKDYSLLPQFQKLESLTVHISNREQLYAISKVDTLKHLYILGLENVSELDLLVLQNLNKLITIEFENSIIANLYCIQHNASIQNIKLTDTKVKDGAALGKMKGLKELELDGATIDNLETIGCSHSLEIFTGSFEQFYMLKDSFDRKIDFSKIIGGMSEEEREIWHQHVRD
;
A
#
# COMPACT_ATOMS: atom_id res chain seq x y z
N MET A 1 23.25 -27.48 14.57
CA MET A 1 22.68 -28.16 13.38
C MET A 1 23.19 -27.62 12.05
N ASN A 2 23.96 -26.52 11.98
CA ASN A 2 24.39 -25.91 10.71
C ASN A 2 25.43 -26.70 9.88
N ASN A 3 26.34 -27.43 10.55
CA ASN A 3 27.47 -28.06 9.88
C ASN A 3 27.08 -29.31 9.04
N THR A 4 25.87 -29.84 9.22
CA THR A 4 25.38 -30.99 8.42
C THR A 4 24.76 -30.53 7.10
N ILE A 5 23.92 -29.48 7.13
CA ILE A 5 23.25 -28.95 5.94
C ILE A 5 24.28 -28.44 4.93
N LEU A 6 25.27 -27.67 5.39
CA LEU A 6 26.30 -27.12 4.51
C LEU A 6 27.14 -28.22 3.84
N LYS A 7 27.49 -29.29 4.56
CA LYS A 7 28.20 -30.44 3.99
C LYS A 7 27.37 -31.19 2.96
N GLU A 8 26.09 -31.40 3.22
CA GLU A 8 25.19 -32.01 2.23
C GLU A 8 25.05 -31.11 0.98
N LEU A 9 24.90 -29.81 1.19
CA LEU A 9 24.83 -28.82 0.12
C LEU A 9 26.08 -28.82 -0.75
N GLU A 10 27.28 -28.83 -0.15
CA GLU A 10 28.53 -28.97 -0.89
C GLU A 10 28.60 -30.26 -1.71
N VAL A 11 28.10 -31.39 -1.17
CA VAL A 11 28.09 -32.67 -1.88
C VAL A 11 27.18 -32.61 -3.09
N GLU A 12 26.00 -32.01 -2.97
CA GLU A 12 25.08 -31.81 -4.10
C GLU A 12 25.66 -30.84 -5.13
N LEU A 13 26.18 -29.69 -4.70
CA LEU A 13 26.80 -28.70 -5.59
C LEU A 13 27.98 -29.27 -6.40
N LYS A 14 28.81 -30.14 -5.79
CA LYS A 14 29.96 -30.79 -6.45
C LYS A 14 29.55 -31.74 -7.59
N LYS A 15 28.28 -32.15 -7.69
CA LYS A 15 27.78 -32.91 -8.85
C LYS A 15 27.68 -32.05 -10.11
N HIS A 16 27.53 -30.74 -9.94
CA HIS A 16 27.25 -29.80 -11.02
C HIS A 16 28.39 -28.79 -11.25
N PHE A 17 29.09 -28.40 -10.20
CA PHE A 17 30.11 -27.35 -10.23
C PHE A 17 31.45 -27.83 -9.70
N LYS A 18 32.54 -27.23 -10.20
CA LYS A 18 33.86 -27.38 -9.56
C LYS A 18 33.82 -26.73 -8.18
N PRO A 19 34.60 -27.20 -7.19
CA PRO A 19 34.70 -26.53 -5.89
C PRO A 19 35.00 -25.04 -6.07
N PHE A 20 34.15 -24.20 -5.47
CA PHE A 20 34.18 -22.74 -5.67
C PHE A 20 34.11 -21.93 -4.38
N LEU A 21 33.76 -22.54 -3.25
CA LEU A 21 33.76 -21.88 -1.94
C LEU A 21 35.20 -21.70 -1.45
N ASN A 22 35.47 -20.54 -0.86
CA ASN A 22 36.80 -20.21 -0.33
C ASN A 22 37.07 -20.97 0.97
N GLU A 23 38.33 -20.92 1.41
CA GLU A 23 38.72 -21.44 2.72
C GLU A 23 37.99 -20.70 3.87
N PRO A 24 37.86 -21.33 5.05
CA PRO A 24 37.29 -20.72 6.25
C PRO A 24 37.88 -19.35 6.59
N ALA A 25 37.05 -18.43 7.07
CA ALA A 25 37.52 -17.24 7.77
C ALA A 25 38.03 -17.61 9.16
N THR A 26 38.99 -16.84 9.66
CA THR A 26 39.45 -16.87 11.05
C THR A 26 38.48 -16.12 11.96
N ILE A 27 38.54 -16.41 13.26
CA ILE A 27 37.74 -15.70 14.26
C ILE A 27 38.13 -14.22 14.28
N GLU A 28 39.42 -13.93 14.13
CA GLU A 28 39.98 -12.58 14.10
C GLU A 28 39.49 -11.77 12.91
N GLU A 29 39.39 -12.38 11.71
CA GLU A 29 38.81 -11.72 10.52
C GLU A 29 37.34 -11.36 10.74
N ILE A 30 36.54 -12.28 11.29
CA ILE A 30 35.12 -12.02 11.60
C ILE A 30 35.01 -10.88 12.62
N GLN A 31 35.78 -10.94 13.71
CA GLN A 31 35.76 -9.91 14.75
C GLN A 31 36.19 -8.53 14.24
N CYS A 32 37.13 -8.48 13.30
CA CYS A 32 37.55 -7.25 12.65
C CYS A 32 36.39 -6.60 11.90
N VAL A 33 35.68 -7.37 11.07
CA VAL A 33 34.50 -6.89 10.33
C VAL A 33 33.37 -6.48 11.27
N GLU A 34 33.03 -7.31 12.27
CA GLU A 34 32.01 -6.97 13.28
C GLU A 34 32.33 -5.65 14.01
N SER A 35 33.60 -5.46 14.38
CA SER A 35 34.07 -4.26 15.05
C SER A 35 33.99 -3.02 14.17
N GLU A 36 34.31 -3.14 12.87
CA GLU A 36 34.22 -2.01 11.95
C GLU A 36 32.77 -1.65 11.64
N MET A 37 31.92 -2.66 11.45
CA MET A 37 30.51 -2.47 11.20
C MET A 37 29.76 -1.94 12.44
N GLY A 38 30.29 -2.18 13.63
CA GLY A 38 29.59 -1.94 14.89
C GLY A 38 28.42 -2.91 15.09
N ILE A 39 28.46 -4.08 14.44
CA ILE A 39 27.39 -5.06 14.37
C ILE A 39 27.92 -6.42 14.82
N SER A 40 27.20 -7.07 15.74
CA SER A 40 27.46 -8.46 16.10
C SER A 40 26.74 -9.39 15.13
N PHE A 41 27.48 -10.24 14.43
CA PHE A 41 26.91 -11.22 13.51
C PHE A 41 26.11 -12.26 14.29
N PRO A 42 24.94 -12.69 13.79
CA PRO A 42 24.24 -13.85 14.36
C PRO A 42 25.12 -15.11 14.31
N ASP A 43 24.93 -16.03 15.26
CA ASP A 43 25.77 -17.24 15.39
C ASP A 43 25.81 -18.06 14.10
N GLU A 44 24.67 -18.19 13.41
CA GLU A 44 24.61 -18.94 12.15
C GLU A 44 25.39 -18.26 11.01
N LEU A 45 25.48 -16.92 11.00
CA LEU A 45 26.27 -16.17 10.04
C LEU A 45 27.77 -16.36 10.32
N ARG A 46 28.18 -16.27 11.58
CA ARG A 46 29.56 -16.59 11.98
C ARG A 46 29.94 -18.01 11.60
N MET A 47 29.05 -18.97 11.83
CA MET A 47 29.28 -20.37 11.46
C MET A 47 29.43 -20.58 9.96
N LEU A 48 28.70 -19.82 9.12
CA LEU A 48 28.85 -19.87 7.68
C LEU A 48 30.26 -19.39 7.27
N TYR A 49 30.71 -18.24 7.79
CA TYR A 49 32.04 -17.69 7.50
C TYR A 49 33.20 -18.52 8.07
N LEU A 50 33.02 -19.13 9.24
CA LEU A 50 33.96 -20.12 9.81
C LEU A 50 34.02 -21.43 9.01
N ALA A 51 33.10 -21.65 8.08
CA ALA A 51 33.17 -22.76 7.14
C ALA A 51 33.75 -22.31 5.79
N HIS A 52 33.29 -21.18 5.26
CA HIS A 52 33.75 -20.63 3.98
C HIS A 52 33.72 -19.10 3.99
N ASN A 53 34.85 -18.45 3.70
CA ASN A 53 34.94 -16.99 3.56
C ASN A 53 34.49 -16.52 2.17
N GLY A 54 33.20 -16.72 1.86
CA GLY A 54 32.65 -16.42 0.55
C GLY A 54 32.98 -17.47 -0.51
N GLU A 55 32.73 -17.11 -1.76
CA GLU A 55 33.13 -17.88 -2.93
C GLU A 55 34.21 -17.21 -3.76
N ALA A 56 34.83 -17.99 -4.64
CA ALA A 56 35.78 -17.48 -5.61
C ALA A 56 35.09 -16.47 -6.55
N LYS A 57 35.82 -15.45 -7.02
CA LYS A 57 35.32 -14.48 -8.00
C LYS A 57 34.81 -15.08 -9.30
N SER A 58 35.22 -16.33 -9.59
CA SER A 58 34.75 -17.11 -10.75
C SER A 58 33.71 -18.18 -10.36
N GLY A 59 33.11 -18.07 -9.17
CA GLY A 59 32.13 -19.00 -8.63
C GLY A 59 30.76 -18.85 -9.30
N PRO A 60 29.95 -19.91 -9.31
CA PRO A 60 28.66 -19.93 -9.98
C PRO A 60 27.56 -19.19 -9.23
N GLY A 61 27.83 -18.62 -8.05
CA GLY A 61 26.85 -17.96 -7.20
C GLY A 61 26.09 -18.91 -6.29
N LEU A 62 26.48 -19.05 -5.02
CA LEU A 62 25.82 -19.94 -4.04
C LEU A 62 24.29 -19.75 -3.96
N PHE A 63 23.82 -18.52 -4.07
CA PHE A 63 22.40 -18.16 -3.95
C PHE A 63 21.75 -18.02 -5.32
N PHE A 64 21.68 -19.14 -6.06
CA PHE A 64 21.06 -19.21 -7.39
C PHE A 64 21.62 -18.17 -8.36
N GLY A 65 22.95 -18.17 -8.52
CA GLY A 65 23.65 -17.25 -9.42
C GLY A 65 24.17 -16.00 -8.72
N LEU A 66 23.72 -15.72 -7.50
CA LEU A 66 24.25 -14.63 -6.67
C LEU A 66 25.37 -15.15 -5.75
N PRO A 67 26.54 -14.50 -5.68
CA PRO A 67 27.70 -14.98 -4.94
C PRO A 67 27.55 -14.85 -3.44
N LEU A 68 28.06 -15.83 -2.69
CA LEU A 68 28.36 -15.62 -1.27
C LEU A 68 29.57 -14.68 -1.15
N LEU A 69 29.34 -13.46 -0.67
CA LEU A 69 30.40 -12.47 -0.49
C LEU A 69 31.39 -12.91 0.57
N SER A 70 32.68 -12.74 0.28
CA SER A 70 33.74 -12.80 1.30
C SER A 70 33.57 -11.67 2.32
N LEU A 71 34.15 -11.81 3.51
CA LEU A 71 34.08 -10.79 4.57
C LEU A 71 34.57 -9.40 4.11
N ASP A 72 35.60 -9.35 3.25
CA ASP A 72 36.08 -8.10 2.66
C ASP A 72 35.02 -7.47 1.74
N GLU A 73 34.36 -8.30 0.91
CA GLU A 73 33.31 -7.85 0.00
C GLU A 73 32.01 -7.46 0.74
N VAL A 74 31.65 -8.15 1.83
CA VAL A 74 30.56 -7.76 2.73
C VAL A 74 30.82 -6.37 3.27
N LEU A 75 32.03 -6.11 3.75
CA LEU A 75 32.40 -4.84 4.35
C LEU A 75 32.41 -3.71 3.32
N ASP A 76 32.93 -3.96 2.12
CA ASP A 76 32.92 -3.00 1.02
C ASP A 76 31.49 -2.67 0.58
N GLU A 77 30.64 -3.67 0.40
CA GLU A 77 29.23 -3.47 0.04
C GLU A 77 28.48 -2.71 1.15
N TRP A 78 28.69 -3.10 2.41
CA TRP A 78 28.08 -2.43 3.55
C TRP A 78 28.50 -0.94 3.66
N ARG A 79 29.76 -0.60 3.40
CA ARG A 79 30.23 0.81 3.39
C ARG A 79 29.48 1.64 2.35
N VAL A 80 29.17 1.05 1.18
CA VAL A 80 28.35 1.72 0.15
C VAL A 80 26.96 2.01 0.69
N TRP A 81 26.26 1.01 1.23
CA TRP A 81 24.90 1.18 1.77
C TRP A 81 24.83 2.13 2.96
N LYS A 82 25.80 2.06 3.87
CA LYS A 82 25.90 2.97 5.01
C LYS A 82 26.03 4.43 4.54
N SER A 83 26.80 4.69 3.49
CA SER A 83 26.95 6.05 2.96
C SER A 83 25.66 6.63 2.35
N ILE A 84 24.72 5.78 1.95
CA ILE A 84 23.42 6.18 1.38
C ILE A 84 22.41 6.50 2.49
N GLU A 85 22.45 5.80 3.63
CA GLU A 85 21.54 6.07 4.76
C GLU A 85 21.77 7.44 5.40
N ASP A 86 23.02 7.92 5.36
CA ASP A 86 23.39 9.26 5.84
C ASP A 86 22.84 10.39 4.94
N ASP A 87 22.20 10.07 3.81
CA ASP A 87 21.62 11.03 2.87
C ASP A 87 20.09 11.11 3.00
N GLU A 88 19.59 12.23 3.55
CA GLU A 88 18.16 12.51 3.77
C GLU A 88 17.32 12.50 2.47
N PHE A 89 17.93 12.45 1.29
CA PHE A 89 17.21 12.42 0.01
C PHE A 89 16.54 11.07 -0.30
N PHE A 90 16.97 9.96 0.31
CA PHE A 90 16.49 8.61 -0.04
C PHE A 90 15.30 8.15 0.82
N ASN A 91 14.20 8.92 0.80
CA ASN A 91 12.93 8.51 1.42
C ASN A 91 11.98 7.89 0.38
N PHE A 92 12.28 6.67 -0.04
CA PHE A 92 11.44 5.89 -0.95
C PHE A 92 10.50 4.98 -0.16
N ASP A 93 9.26 4.87 -0.64
CA ASP A 93 8.29 3.87 -0.22
C ASP A 93 8.94 2.48 -0.16
N SER A 94 8.94 1.85 1.02
CA SER A 94 9.44 0.49 1.24
C SER A 94 8.40 -0.34 1.97
N PHE A 95 8.34 -1.65 1.69
CA PHE A 95 7.32 -2.54 2.26
C PHE A 95 7.93 -3.78 2.85
N SER A 96 7.34 -4.26 3.94
CA SER A 96 7.70 -5.54 4.54
C SER A 96 6.72 -6.64 4.13
N ILE A 97 7.24 -7.80 3.73
CA ILE A 97 6.48 -9.03 3.55
C ILE A 97 7.13 -10.15 4.37
N PRO A 98 6.47 -10.67 5.42
CA PRO A 98 5.18 -10.22 5.97
C PRO A 98 5.24 -8.79 6.54
N ALA A 99 4.10 -8.12 6.69
CA ALA A 99 4.04 -6.79 7.29
C ALA A 99 4.60 -6.79 8.72
N GLU A 100 5.30 -5.72 9.10
CA GLU A 100 5.94 -5.53 10.41
C GLU A 100 7.07 -6.53 10.75
N TYR A 101 7.62 -7.25 9.77
CA TYR A 101 8.79 -8.11 9.98
C TYR A 101 10.11 -7.38 9.71
N ILE A 102 10.13 -6.50 8.71
CA ILE A 102 11.29 -5.74 8.27
C ILE A 102 10.92 -4.27 8.41
N LYS A 103 11.83 -3.44 8.92
CA LYS A 103 11.55 -2.00 9.02
C LYS A 103 11.39 -1.42 7.62
N GLU A 104 10.23 -0.80 7.38
CA GLU A 104 9.86 -0.22 6.08
C GLU A 104 10.65 1.06 5.79
N ARG A 105 11.90 0.88 5.36
CA ARG A 105 12.83 1.94 4.94
C ARG A 105 13.65 1.50 3.74
N TYR A 106 14.21 2.47 3.02
CA TYR A 106 15.01 2.18 1.83
C TYR A 106 16.28 1.40 2.15
N VAL A 107 17.00 1.83 3.20
CA VAL A 107 18.28 1.26 3.67
C VAL A 107 18.30 1.21 5.20
N ASN A 108 19.02 0.23 5.76
CA ASN A 108 19.34 0.11 7.18
C ASN A 108 20.77 -0.44 7.29
N TYR A 109 21.68 0.25 7.96
CA TYR A 109 23.05 -0.21 8.15
C TYR A 109 23.12 -1.51 8.96
N ASN A 110 22.04 -1.89 9.66
CA ASN A 110 21.91 -3.19 10.32
C ASN A 110 21.46 -4.32 9.37
N TRP A 111 21.39 -4.07 8.06
CA TRP A 111 21.27 -5.12 7.05
C TRP A 111 22.65 -5.48 6.51
N ILE A 112 23.12 -6.68 6.84
CA ILE A 112 24.45 -7.17 6.46
C ILE A 112 24.35 -7.78 5.06
N PRO A 113 24.93 -7.20 4.00
CA PRO A 113 24.90 -7.79 2.65
C PRO A 113 25.75 -9.05 2.61
N ILE A 114 25.14 -10.21 2.34
CA ILE A 114 25.86 -11.48 2.19
C ILE A 114 25.97 -11.95 0.73
N SER A 115 25.26 -11.26 -0.17
CA SER A 115 25.20 -11.54 -1.60
C SER A 115 24.74 -10.31 -2.37
N LYS A 116 25.10 -10.21 -3.66
CA LYS A 116 24.70 -9.10 -4.54
C LYS A 116 24.48 -9.50 -5.99
N ASP A 117 23.71 -8.71 -6.72
CA ASP A 117 23.45 -8.90 -8.16
C ASP A 117 24.33 -8.03 -9.09
N TYR A 118 25.20 -7.20 -8.51
CA TYR A 118 25.99 -6.17 -9.20
C TYR A 118 25.18 -5.04 -9.89
N GLY A 119 23.85 -5.08 -9.84
CA GLY A 119 22.91 -4.01 -10.21
C GLY A 119 22.56 -3.08 -9.04
N GLY A 120 22.90 -3.51 -7.82
CA GLY A 120 22.64 -2.77 -6.58
C GLY A 120 21.58 -3.42 -5.71
N ASN A 121 21.29 -4.71 -5.90
CA ASN A 121 20.37 -5.48 -5.07
C ASN A 121 21.09 -6.63 -4.36
N ASN A 122 20.62 -6.96 -3.16
CA ASN A 122 21.34 -7.82 -2.22
C ASN A 122 20.41 -8.84 -1.56
N ILE A 123 21.01 -9.95 -1.15
CA ILE A 123 20.49 -10.77 -0.06
C ILE A 123 21.25 -10.36 1.21
N GLY A 124 20.53 -10.12 2.29
CA GLY A 124 21.09 -9.65 3.54
C GLY A 124 20.60 -10.37 4.78
N ILE A 125 21.33 -10.17 5.86
CA ILE A 125 20.94 -10.58 7.20
C ILE A 125 20.45 -9.36 7.96
N ASP A 126 19.20 -9.40 8.39
CA ASP A 126 18.57 -8.33 9.15
C ASP A 126 18.81 -8.53 10.64
N VAL A 127 19.63 -7.66 11.25
CA VAL A 127 19.87 -7.65 12.70
C VAL A 127 19.10 -6.55 13.43
N ASP A 128 18.26 -5.80 12.71
CA ASP A 128 17.37 -4.76 13.26
C ASP A 128 15.95 -4.88 12.67
N PRO A 129 15.28 -6.03 12.90
CA PRO A 129 13.95 -6.29 12.38
C PRO A 129 12.90 -5.35 12.99
N ASP A 130 11.71 -5.34 12.38
CA ASP A 130 10.54 -4.64 12.93
C ASP A 130 9.81 -5.51 13.97
N GLU A 131 8.70 -5.01 14.54
CA GLU A 131 8.05 -5.56 15.75
C GLU A 131 7.78 -7.08 15.73
N LYS A 132 7.48 -7.67 14.58
CA LYS A 132 7.18 -9.10 14.42
C LYS A 132 8.34 -9.92 13.84
N GLY A 133 9.40 -9.26 13.38
CA GLY A 133 10.54 -9.93 12.75
C GLY A 133 11.51 -10.57 13.74
N LYS A 134 12.52 -11.26 13.21
CA LYS A 134 13.54 -11.96 14.03
C LYS A 134 14.94 -11.51 13.66
N ILE A 135 15.75 -11.24 14.68
CA ILE A 135 17.18 -10.93 14.50
C ILE A 135 17.84 -12.12 13.81
N GLY A 136 18.53 -11.85 12.71
CA GLY A 136 19.17 -12.86 11.87
C GLY A 136 18.29 -13.46 10.78
N GLN A 137 17.09 -12.91 10.55
CA GLN A 137 16.29 -13.27 9.38
C GLN A 137 17.00 -12.84 8.10
N VAL A 138 16.78 -13.62 7.04
CA VAL A 138 17.35 -13.36 5.71
C VAL A 138 16.34 -12.58 4.88
N ILE A 139 16.77 -11.48 4.26
CA ILE A 139 15.92 -10.57 3.49
C ILE A 139 16.54 -10.24 2.14
N ASN A 140 15.74 -9.74 1.20
CA ASN A 140 16.25 -8.92 0.09
C ASN A 140 16.23 -7.44 0.48
N PHE A 141 17.19 -6.68 -0.05
CA PHE A 141 17.20 -5.23 0.01
C PHE A 141 18.11 -4.69 -1.10
N GLY A 142 17.93 -3.44 -1.51
CA GLY A 142 18.62 -2.98 -2.70
C GLY A 142 17.97 -1.79 -3.38
N ARG A 143 18.62 -1.38 -4.46
CA ARG A 143 18.26 -0.23 -5.28
C ARG A 143 16.84 -0.33 -5.80
N ASP A 144 16.48 -1.53 -6.24
CA ASP A 144 15.21 -1.87 -6.88
C ASP A 144 14.29 -2.69 -5.94
N GLU A 145 14.74 -2.98 -4.72
CA GLU A 145 14.01 -3.79 -3.72
C GLU A 145 13.14 -2.91 -2.80
N GLU A 146 12.14 -2.26 -3.39
CA GLU A 146 11.14 -1.50 -2.63
C GLU A 146 10.29 -2.43 -1.74
N VAL A 147 10.00 -3.65 -2.21
CA VAL A 147 9.35 -4.69 -1.41
C VAL A 147 10.40 -5.63 -0.86
N LYS A 148 10.51 -5.69 0.46
CA LYS A 148 11.46 -6.52 1.19
C LYS A 148 10.71 -7.72 1.72
N TYR A 149 11.15 -8.89 1.31
CA TYR A 149 10.67 -10.19 1.72
C TYR A 149 11.59 -10.74 2.79
N VAL A 150 11.00 -11.31 3.84
CA VAL A 150 11.73 -12.25 4.68
C VAL A 150 11.87 -13.55 3.90
N ILE A 151 13.03 -13.77 3.29
CA ILE A 151 13.36 -14.97 2.51
C ILE A 151 13.36 -16.19 3.44
N ALA A 152 13.95 -16.05 4.63
CA ALA A 152 14.03 -17.12 5.61
C ALA A 152 14.16 -16.59 7.04
N ASN A 153 13.67 -17.32 8.04
CA ASN A 153 13.85 -16.95 9.45
C ASN A 153 15.31 -17.05 9.91
N ARG A 154 16.10 -17.91 9.26
CA ARG A 154 17.49 -18.21 9.60
C ARG A 154 18.27 -18.55 8.34
N ILE A 155 19.59 -18.36 8.38
CA ILE A 155 20.49 -18.76 7.29
C ILE A 155 20.40 -20.26 7.04
N SER A 156 20.31 -21.08 8.09
CA SER A 156 20.14 -22.53 7.93
C SER A 156 18.90 -22.90 7.11
N ASP A 157 17.83 -22.10 7.23
CA ASP A 157 16.57 -22.34 6.51
C ASP A 157 16.71 -21.96 5.03
N LEU A 158 17.45 -20.89 4.70
CA LEU A 158 17.80 -20.56 3.31
C LEU A 158 18.72 -21.63 2.69
N LEU A 159 19.75 -22.07 3.40
CA LEU A 159 20.64 -23.13 2.90
C LEU A 159 19.90 -24.45 2.70
N LEU A 160 18.94 -24.76 3.58
CA LEU A 160 18.07 -25.91 3.43
C LEU A 160 17.14 -25.77 2.21
N PHE A 161 16.59 -24.58 1.97
CA PHE A 161 15.81 -24.30 0.77
C PHE A 161 16.63 -24.56 -0.50
N ILE A 162 17.86 -24.06 -0.58
CA ILE A 162 18.77 -24.28 -1.72
C ILE A 162 19.08 -25.78 -1.90
N LEU A 163 19.40 -26.47 -0.80
CA LEU A 163 19.66 -27.91 -0.81
C LEU A 163 18.45 -28.70 -1.33
N GLN A 164 17.24 -28.32 -0.92
CA GLN A 164 16.01 -28.96 -1.37
C GLN A 164 15.75 -28.68 -2.84
N THR A 165 15.96 -27.45 -3.31
CA THR A 165 15.85 -27.09 -4.74
C THR A 165 16.79 -27.92 -5.62
N LEU A 166 18.03 -28.16 -5.16
CA LEU A 166 18.98 -29.05 -5.86
C LEU A 166 18.49 -30.50 -5.88
N LYS A 167 18.00 -31.02 -4.75
CA LYS A 167 17.48 -32.40 -4.64
C LYS A 167 16.24 -32.63 -5.51
N ASP A 168 15.41 -31.61 -5.66
CA ASP A 168 14.19 -31.65 -6.46
C ASP A 168 14.43 -31.32 -7.94
N GLU A 169 15.68 -31.05 -8.33
CA GLU A 169 16.07 -30.65 -9.70
C GLU A 169 15.31 -29.41 -10.23
N ASN A 170 14.85 -28.53 -9.33
CA ASN A 170 14.10 -27.32 -9.69
C ASN A 170 15.02 -26.10 -9.90
N PHE A 171 16.00 -26.25 -10.78
CA PHE A 171 16.97 -25.21 -11.12
C PHE A 171 17.41 -25.34 -12.58
N THR A 172 18.05 -24.30 -13.10
CA THR A 172 18.64 -24.32 -14.45
C THR A 172 20.11 -23.90 -14.38
N ILE A 173 21.00 -24.62 -15.08
CA ILE A 173 22.41 -24.27 -15.22
C ILE A 173 22.65 -23.65 -16.59
N TYR A 174 23.36 -22.54 -16.60
CA TYR A 174 23.76 -21.81 -17.80
C TYR A 174 25.27 -21.88 -17.98
N GLN A 175 25.69 -22.08 -19.21
CA GLN A 175 27.09 -22.06 -19.60
C GLN A 175 27.30 -20.97 -20.65
N GLU A 176 28.03 -19.93 -20.24
CA GLU A 176 28.57 -18.89 -21.14
C GLU A 176 30.08 -19.10 -21.30
N GLU A 177 30.69 -18.50 -22.33
CA GLU A 177 32.02 -18.87 -22.87
C GLU A 177 33.06 -19.32 -21.84
N ASN A 178 33.18 -18.59 -20.71
CA ASN A 178 34.13 -18.90 -19.64
C ASN A 178 33.50 -19.02 -18.24
N TYR A 179 32.17 -19.05 -18.13
CA TYR A 179 31.49 -18.97 -16.85
C TYR A 179 30.24 -19.86 -16.77
N LEU A 180 30.06 -20.50 -15.62
CA LEU A 180 28.87 -21.27 -15.27
C LEU A 180 28.13 -20.51 -14.18
N TYR A 181 26.82 -20.35 -14.34
CA TYR A 181 25.93 -19.86 -13.29
C TYR A 181 24.64 -20.67 -13.33
N TRP A 182 23.77 -20.45 -12.34
CA TRP A 182 22.52 -21.16 -12.22
C TRP A 182 21.45 -20.25 -11.67
N SER A 183 20.19 -20.58 -11.93
CA SER A 183 19.03 -19.86 -11.43
C SER A 183 18.11 -20.82 -10.67
N TYR A 184 17.26 -20.23 -9.84
CA TYR A 184 16.10 -20.92 -9.30
C TYR A 184 15.09 -21.19 -10.43
N GLY A 185 14.48 -22.38 -10.44
CA GLY A 185 13.45 -22.77 -11.40
C GLY A 185 13.97 -23.63 -12.56
N ALA A 186 13.26 -24.73 -12.86
CA ALA A 186 13.57 -25.61 -14.00
C ALA A 186 13.10 -25.01 -15.33
N ASN A 187 14.01 -24.89 -16.30
CA ASN A 187 13.79 -24.33 -17.64
C ASN A 187 13.41 -22.83 -17.66
N GLU A 188 13.72 -22.08 -16.60
CA GLU A 188 13.39 -20.66 -16.48
C GLU A 188 14.65 -19.83 -16.19
N ASN A 189 14.90 -18.81 -17.01
CA ASN A 189 15.96 -17.83 -16.75
C ASN A 189 15.40 -16.63 -15.99
N ILE A 190 15.12 -16.83 -14.70
CA ILE A 190 14.62 -15.80 -13.79
C ILE A 190 15.71 -15.50 -12.76
N HIS A 191 16.00 -14.21 -12.59
CA HIS A 191 16.92 -13.74 -11.56
C HIS A 191 16.33 -14.03 -10.17
N PHE A 192 17.12 -14.53 -9.20
CA PHE A 192 16.55 -15.02 -7.95
C PHE A 192 15.80 -13.96 -7.14
N LEU A 193 16.28 -12.71 -7.10
CA LEU A 193 15.56 -11.62 -6.44
C LEU A 193 14.22 -11.32 -7.12
N ASP A 194 14.18 -11.40 -8.46
CA ASP A 194 12.94 -11.32 -9.23
C ASP A 194 12.05 -12.55 -8.98
N ALA A 195 12.57 -13.68 -8.52
CA ALA A 195 11.74 -14.86 -8.22
C ALA A 195 11.03 -14.74 -6.86
N LEU A 196 11.57 -13.95 -5.91
CA LEU A 196 11.08 -13.88 -4.52
C LEU A 196 9.58 -13.57 -4.39
N PHE A 197 9.02 -12.80 -5.33
CA PHE A 197 7.61 -12.45 -5.30
C PHE A 197 6.66 -13.60 -5.70
N ASN A 198 7.15 -14.58 -6.44
CA ASN A 198 6.37 -15.68 -7.01
C ASN A 198 6.64 -17.04 -6.38
N ILE A 199 7.68 -17.14 -5.56
CA ILE A 199 8.07 -18.38 -4.90
C ILE A 199 7.51 -18.40 -3.47
N GLU A 200 7.04 -19.56 -3.04
CA GLU A 200 6.64 -19.75 -1.64
C GLU A 200 7.88 -19.81 -0.75
N LEU A 201 8.13 -18.72 -0.01
CA LEU A 201 9.30 -18.58 0.84
C LEU A 201 9.18 -19.40 2.15
N PRO A 202 10.28 -19.96 2.68
CA PRO A 202 10.33 -20.69 3.94
C PRO A 202 9.67 -20.00 5.15
N VAL A 203 9.57 -18.67 5.15
CA VAL A 203 8.95 -17.92 6.25
C VAL A 203 7.42 -18.03 6.27
N LEU A 204 6.76 -18.29 5.13
CA LEU A 204 5.30 -18.14 4.97
C LEU A 204 4.50 -19.42 5.27
N HIS A 205 5.08 -20.62 5.16
CA HIS A 205 4.36 -21.89 5.43
C HIS A 205 5.28 -23.00 6.05
N PRO A 206 5.04 -23.45 7.30
CA PRO A 206 5.86 -24.49 7.95
C PRO A 206 5.61 -25.93 7.45
N ASN A 207 4.55 -26.18 6.66
CA ASN A 207 4.15 -27.50 6.17
C ASN A 207 3.79 -27.41 4.68
N PHE A 208 4.58 -28.07 3.84
CA PHE A 208 4.82 -27.76 2.43
C PHE A 208 4.02 -28.64 1.44
N ILE A 209 3.44 -28.04 0.38
CA ILE A 209 3.11 -28.67 -0.92
C ILE A 209 3.23 -27.62 -2.04
N PHE A 210 4.09 -27.88 -3.03
CA PHE A 210 4.44 -27.00 -4.16
C PHE A 210 3.42 -27.00 -5.31
N GLN A 211 3.22 -25.85 -5.97
CA GLN A 211 2.77 -25.76 -7.35
C GLN A 211 3.61 -24.72 -8.13
N SER A 212 4.61 -25.22 -8.85
CA SER A 212 5.45 -24.48 -9.79
C SER A 212 4.82 -24.50 -11.17
N GLU A 213 4.24 -23.40 -11.61
CA GLU A 213 3.89 -23.16 -13.02
C GLU A 213 3.43 -21.70 -13.09
N ASN A 214 4.22 -20.78 -13.68
CA ASN A 214 3.72 -19.58 -14.36
C ASN A 214 4.87 -18.76 -14.99
N ASN A 215 5.43 -19.27 -16.08
CA ASN A 215 6.27 -18.48 -16.98
C ASN A 215 5.41 -17.35 -17.62
N VAL A 216 5.90 -16.11 -17.63
CA VAL A 216 5.25 -14.93 -18.25
C VAL A 216 4.80 -15.21 -19.69
N LYS A 217 5.53 -16.09 -20.39
CA LYS A 217 5.18 -16.49 -21.74
C LYS A 217 3.92 -17.34 -21.83
N ASP A 218 3.76 -18.28 -20.92
CA ASP A 218 2.57 -19.13 -20.87
C ASP A 218 1.38 -18.33 -20.37
N TRP A 219 1.60 -17.44 -19.38
CA TRP A 219 0.60 -16.46 -18.96
C TRP A 219 0.12 -15.62 -20.15
N TYR A 220 1.02 -14.95 -20.88
CA TYR A 220 0.66 -14.13 -22.04
C TYR A 220 -0.02 -14.96 -23.15
N GLY A 221 0.43 -16.20 -23.35
CA GLY A 221 -0.15 -17.14 -24.30
C GLY A 221 -1.59 -17.54 -23.96
N SER A 222 -1.93 -17.60 -22.67
CA SER A 222 -3.26 -17.94 -22.18
C SER A 222 -4.26 -16.77 -22.26
N LEU A 223 -3.78 -15.53 -22.42
CA LEU A 223 -4.64 -14.35 -22.50
C LEU A 223 -5.57 -14.39 -23.71
N ASN A 224 -6.83 -14.01 -23.49
CA ASN A 224 -7.77 -13.72 -24.56
C ASN A 224 -7.38 -12.42 -25.30
N GLU A 225 -8.03 -12.16 -26.44
CA GLU A 225 -7.69 -11.00 -27.28
C GLU A 225 -7.91 -9.66 -26.57
N LYS A 226 -8.88 -9.56 -25.65
CA LYS A 226 -9.11 -8.34 -24.87
C LYS A 226 -7.91 -8.06 -23.96
N TRP A 227 -7.44 -9.07 -23.23
CA TRP A 227 -6.26 -8.97 -22.38
C TRP A 227 -4.97 -8.76 -23.18
N LYS A 228 -4.80 -9.39 -24.35
CA LYS A 228 -3.68 -9.10 -25.25
C LYS A 228 -3.68 -7.65 -25.73
N ASN A 229 -4.84 -7.07 -26.02
CA ASN A 229 -4.93 -5.65 -26.38
C ASN A 229 -4.55 -4.72 -25.22
N ILE A 230 -4.90 -5.09 -23.99
CA ILE A 230 -4.54 -4.34 -22.77
C ILE A 230 -3.04 -4.43 -22.48
N VAL A 231 -2.48 -5.64 -22.48
CA VAL A 231 -1.07 -5.89 -22.18
C VAL A 231 -0.16 -5.37 -23.30
N GLY A 232 -0.64 -5.41 -24.54
CA GLY A 232 0.13 -5.08 -25.72
C GLY A 232 0.91 -6.29 -26.23
N SER A 233 2.12 -6.07 -26.73
CA SER A 233 2.92 -7.15 -27.30
C SER A 233 3.49 -8.09 -26.23
N HIS A 234 3.95 -9.27 -26.66
CA HIS A 234 4.60 -10.23 -25.79
C HIS A 234 5.83 -9.65 -25.07
N GLU A 235 6.59 -8.77 -25.72
CA GLU A 235 7.75 -8.10 -25.12
C GLU A 235 7.34 -7.12 -24.00
N ARG A 236 6.10 -6.63 -24.02
CA ARG A 236 5.55 -5.75 -22.97
C ARG A 236 4.96 -6.52 -21.79
N ALA A 237 4.72 -7.82 -21.93
CA ALA A 237 4.15 -8.67 -20.89
C ALA A 237 4.92 -8.57 -19.57
N SER A 238 6.25 -8.71 -19.62
CA SER A 238 7.10 -8.62 -18.42
C SER A 238 7.10 -7.23 -17.79
N LYS A 239 6.92 -6.17 -18.59
CA LYS A 239 6.79 -4.82 -18.07
C LYS A 239 5.42 -4.64 -17.39
N PHE A 240 4.36 -5.09 -18.04
CA PHE A 240 2.98 -4.97 -17.56
C PHE A 240 2.81 -5.58 -16.17
N ILE A 241 3.33 -6.78 -15.93
CA ILE A 241 3.21 -7.46 -14.63
C ILE A 241 3.98 -6.77 -13.50
N ARG A 242 4.95 -5.90 -13.83
CA ARG A 242 5.75 -5.10 -12.88
C ARG A 242 5.25 -3.65 -12.74
N GLU A 243 4.13 -3.30 -13.38
CA GLU A 243 3.59 -1.94 -13.27
C GLU A 243 3.07 -1.69 -11.86
N LYS A 244 3.55 -0.61 -11.23
CA LYS A 244 3.12 -0.21 -9.88
C LYS A 244 1.71 0.40 -9.87
N ARG A 245 1.23 0.87 -11.02
CA ARG A 245 -0.08 1.47 -11.19
C ARG A 245 -0.74 0.99 -12.47
N LEU A 246 -1.89 0.32 -12.34
CA LEU A 246 -2.69 -0.14 -13.46
C LEU A 246 -4.01 0.61 -13.52
N CYS A 247 -4.25 1.28 -14.64
CA CYS A 247 -5.49 2.00 -14.94
C CYS A 247 -6.29 1.25 -15.99
N LEU A 248 -7.21 0.41 -15.55
CA LEU A 248 -8.00 -0.51 -16.37
C LEU A 248 -9.51 -0.20 -16.33
N GLY A 249 -9.89 1.04 -16.00
CA GLY A 249 -11.29 1.45 -15.99
C GLY A 249 -11.92 1.55 -17.38
N GLY A 250 -13.21 1.22 -17.50
CA GLY A 250 -13.95 1.38 -18.76
C GLY A 250 -13.60 0.40 -19.88
N ASN A 251 -13.00 -0.77 -19.56
CA ASN A 251 -12.55 -1.76 -20.55
C ASN A 251 -13.54 -2.92 -20.76
N GLU A 252 -14.74 -2.83 -20.17
CA GLU A 252 -15.76 -3.88 -20.21
C GLU A 252 -15.19 -5.23 -19.72
N LEU A 253 -14.32 -5.21 -18.71
CA LEU A 253 -13.72 -6.40 -18.13
C LEU A 253 -14.76 -7.18 -17.32
N VAL A 254 -14.78 -8.50 -17.49
CA VAL A 254 -15.62 -9.42 -16.68
C VAL A 254 -14.73 -10.30 -15.82
N ASP A 255 -13.69 -10.87 -16.43
CA ASP A 255 -12.69 -11.73 -15.80
C ASP A 255 -11.36 -10.98 -15.63
N ILE A 256 -10.88 -10.94 -14.38
CA ILE A 256 -9.62 -10.30 -13.99
C ILE A 256 -8.57 -11.29 -13.48
N SER A 257 -8.79 -12.60 -13.62
CA SER A 257 -7.80 -13.62 -13.26
C SER A 257 -6.41 -13.42 -13.87
N PRO A 258 -6.24 -12.82 -15.08
CA PRO A 258 -4.91 -12.49 -15.59
C PRO A 258 -4.08 -11.56 -14.70
N LEU A 259 -4.74 -10.76 -13.84
CA LEU A 259 -4.05 -9.88 -12.90
C LEU A 259 -3.33 -10.62 -11.77
N GLN A 260 -3.51 -11.94 -11.60
CA GLN A 260 -2.80 -12.69 -10.55
C GLN A 260 -1.27 -12.60 -10.66
N MET A 261 -0.76 -12.31 -11.86
CA MET A 261 0.68 -12.14 -12.12
C MET A 261 1.19 -10.73 -11.78
N CYS A 262 0.29 -9.76 -11.56
CA CYS A 262 0.63 -8.36 -11.35
C CYS A 262 0.76 -8.06 -9.84
N THR A 263 1.67 -8.75 -9.17
CA THR A 263 1.82 -8.76 -7.70
C THR A 263 2.46 -7.48 -7.14
N GLU A 264 3.17 -6.71 -7.98
CA GLU A 264 3.82 -5.45 -7.63
C GLU A 264 2.90 -4.22 -7.68
N VAL A 265 1.65 -4.40 -8.16
CA VAL A 265 0.68 -3.31 -8.30
C VAL A 265 0.36 -2.71 -6.94
N ARG A 266 0.44 -1.38 -6.85
CA ARG A 266 0.13 -0.57 -5.66
C ARG A 266 -1.17 0.19 -5.79
N GLU A 267 -1.49 0.64 -7.00
CA GLU A 267 -2.74 1.33 -7.31
C GLU A 267 -3.41 0.65 -8.50
N LEU A 268 -4.57 0.06 -8.23
CA LEU A 268 -5.37 -0.64 -9.24
C LEU A 268 -6.72 0.05 -9.42
N ILE A 269 -6.93 0.62 -10.61
CA ILE A 269 -8.19 1.24 -11.00
C ILE A 269 -8.91 0.31 -11.97
N LEU A 270 -9.99 -0.31 -11.50
CA LEU A 270 -10.86 -1.22 -12.27
C LEU A 270 -12.28 -0.66 -12.46
N SER A 271 -12.45 0.65 -12.26
CA SER A 271 -13.75 1.30 -12.23
C SER A 271 -14.47 1.32 -13.58
N GLY A 272 -15.78 1.09 -13.60
CA GLY A 272 -16.60 1.10 -14.82
C GLY A 272 -16.37 -0.10 -15.72
N ASN A 273 -16.28 -1.30 -15.14
CA ASN A 273 -16.22 -2.57 -15.87
C ASN A 273 -17.48 -3.41 -15.53
N GLU A 274 -17.46 -4.70 -15.86
CA GLU A 274 -18.53 -5.67 -15.62
C GLU A 274 -18.10 -6.80 -14.66
N ILE A 275 -17.16 -6.48 -13.75
CA ILE A 275 -16.50 -7.44 -12.85
C ILE A 275 -17.46 -7.87 -11.74
N LYS A 276 -17.66 -9.18 -11.57
CA LYS A 276 -18.53 -9.77 -10.54
C LYS A 276 -17.74 -10.41 -9.40
N ASP A 277 -16.70 -11.14 -9.76
CA ASP A 277 -15.72 -11.71 -8.84
C ASP A 277 -14.39 -11.00 -9.00
N ILE A 278 -13.67 -10.87 -7.88
CA ILE A 278 -12.35 -10.26 -7.85
C ILE A 278 -11.26 -11.31 -7.61
N ILE A 279 -11.51 -12.54 -8.10
CA ILE A 279 -10.51 -13.61 -8.10
C ILE A 279 -9.37 -13.20 -9.02
N GLY A 280 -8.13 -13.35 -8.56
CA GLY A 280 -6.92 -12.83 -9.19
C GLY A 280 -6.27 -11.66 -8.42
N LEU A 281 -6.92 -11.09 -7.40
CA LEU A 281 -6.33 -10.05 -6.56
C LEU A 281 -5.60 -10.58 -5.31
N GLU A 282 -5.75 -11.87 -4.99
CA GLU A 282 -5.30 -12.48 -3.72
C GLU A 282 -3.80 -12.35 -3.48
N ARG A 283 -3.01 -12.29 -4.56
CA ARG A 283 -1.53 -12.23 -4.51
C ARG A 283 -0.96 -10.82 -4.60
N MET A 284 -1.81 -9.78 -4.68
CA MET A 284 -1.36 -8.39 -4.78
C MET A 284 -0.95 -7.82 -3.42
N ASN A 285 0.05 -8.43 -2.79
CA ASN A 285 0.49 -8.08 -1.43
C ASN A 285 0.98 -6.61 -1.33
N SER A 286 1.40 -6.00 -2.44
CA SER A 286 1.85 -4.60 -2.50
C SER A 286 0.70 -3.59 -2.68
N LEU A 287 -0.55 -4.03 -2.82
CA LEU A 287 -1.67 -3.17 -3.18
C LEU A 287 -2.03 -2.21 -2.04
N LYS A 288 -1.95 -0.91 -2.31
CA LYS A 288 -2.34 0.18 -1.39
C LYS A 288 -3.70 0.77 -1.69
N LYS A 289 -4.07 0.81 -2.98
CA LYS A 289 -5.29 1.47 -3.44
C LYS A 289 -6.05 0.62 -4.45
N LEU A 290 -7.33 0.40 -4.19
CA LEU A 290 -8.20 -0.39 -5.05
C LEU A 290 -9.50 0.37 -5.36
N TYR A 291 -9.75 0.62 -6.64
CA TYR A 291 -10.95 1.32 -7.10
C TYR A 291 -11.82 0.42 -7.99
N LEU A 292 -12.93 -0.06 -7.43
CA LEU A 292 -13.89 -0.98 -8.08
C LEU A 292 -15.20 -0.30 -8.48
N VAL A 293 -15.25 1.03 -8.50
CA VAL A 293 -16.47 1.83 -8.73
C VAL A 293 -17.26 1.35 -9.95
N ASN A 294 -18.59 1.26 -9.85
CA ASN A 294 -19.46 0.81 -10.96
C ASN A 294 -19.05 -0.58 -11.49
N ASN A 295 -18.98 -1.57 -10.62
CA ASN A 295 -18.86 -2.99 -10.99
C ASN A 295 -19.85 -3.82 -10.16
N PRO A 296 -20.45 -4.89 -10.70
CA PRO A 296 -21.37 -5.77 -9.96
C PRO A 296 -20.68 -6.71 -8.94
N VAL A 297 -19.59 -6.28 -8.29
CA VAL A 297 -18.86 -7.05 -7.27
C VAL A 297 -19.73 -7.27 -6.03
N GLN A 298 -19.74 -8.49 -5.50
CA GLN A 298 -20.49 -8.85 -4.29
C GLN A 298 -19.59 -9.35 -3.14
N ASP A 299 -18.58 -10.15 -3.49
CA ASP A 299 -17.69 -10.79 -2.52
C ASP A 299 -16.34 -10.09 -2.45
N LEU A 300 -15.93 -9.70 -1.25
CA LEU A 300 -14.64 -9.05 -0.96
C LEU A 300 -13.65 -10.01 -0.28
N THR A 301 -14.00 -11.28 -0.10
CA THR A 301 -13.12 -12.30 0.50
C THR A 301 -11.74 -12.37 -0.18
N PRO A 302 -11.60 -12.28 -1.52
CA PRO A 302 -10.28 -12.36 -2.16
C PRO A 302 -9.25 -11.31 -1.69
N VAL A 303 -9.70 -10.17 -1.14
CA VAL A 303 -8.80 -9.08 -0.70
C VAL A 303 -8.57 -9.03 0.81
N LEU A 304 -9.13 -9.98 1.58
CA LEU A 304 -9.07 -9.95 3.06
C LEU A 304 -7.64 -10.03 3.62
N HIS A 305 -6.72 -10.65 2.87
CA HIS A 305 -5.33 -10.85 3.29
C HIS A 305 -4.39 -9.70 2.90
N LEU A 306 -4.86 -8.70 2.14
CA LEU A 306 -4.02 -7.61 1.63
C LEU A 306 -3.66 -6.63 2.75
N GLN A 307 -2.56 -6.90 3.46
CA GLN A 307 -2.14 -6.20 4.67
C GLN A 307 -1.82 -4.71 4.47
N HIS A 308 -1.50 -4.32 3.23
CA HIS A 308 -1.05 -2.97 2.88
C HIS A 308 -2.14 -2.10 2.24
N LEU A 309 -3.37 -2.63 2.08
CA LEU A 309 -4.45 -1.90 1.41
C LEU A 309 -5.00 -0.78 2.31
N GLU A 310 -4.75 0.46 1.90
CA GLU A 310 -5.08 1.67 2.67
C GLU A 310 -6.37 2.37 2.20
N GLU A 311 -6.66 2.29 0.90
CA GLU A 311 -7.79 2.97 0.28
C GLU A 311 -8.57 2.01 -0.62
N MET A 312 -9.86 1.88 -0.32
CA MET A 312 -10.76 1.06 -1.12
C MET A 312 -12.01 1.87 -1.50
N ASN A 313 -12.32 1.90 -2.80
CA ASN A 313 -13.57 2.46 -3.29
C ASN A 313 -14.42 1.37 -3.95
N ILE A 314 -15.52 1.02 -3.30
CA ILE A 314 -16.52 0.05 -3.78
C ILE A 314 -17.87 0.73 -4.11
N LYS A 315 -17.85 2.04 -4.39
CA LYS A 315 -19.05 2.80 -4.75
C LYS A 315 -19.79 2.14 -5.91
N LYS A 316 -21.13 2.07 -5.81
CA LYS A 316 -21.97 1.48 -6.86
C LYS A 316 -21.56 0.05 -7.23
N THR A 317 -21.28 -0.76 -6.21
CA THR A 317 -21.12 -2.22 -6.30
C THR A 317 -22.29 -2.92 -5.61
N SER A 318 -22.36 -4.26 -5.72
CA SER A 318 -23.40 -5.08 -5.08
C SER A 318 -22.95 -5.72 -3.76
N VAL A 319 -21.87 -5.21 -3.15
CA VAL A 319 -21.41 -5.64 -1.83
C VAL A 319 -22.48 -5.33 -0.80
N ASN A 320 -22.77 -6.28 0.09
CA ASN A 320 -23.87 -6.18 1.06
C ASN A 320 -23.46 -6.31 2.53
N ASN A 321 -22.19 -6.57 2.81
CA ASN A 321 -21.66 -6.65 4.17
C ASN A 321 -20.18 -6.23 4.23
N LEU A 322 -19.69 -5.92 5.43
CA LEU A 322 -18.34 -5.41 5.69
C LEU A 322 -17.41 -6.45 6.35
N SER A 323 -17.83 -7.71 6.51
CA SER A 323 -17.09 -8.66 7.37
C SER A 323 -15.69 -8.98 6.86
N ALA A 324 -15.46 -8.91 5.54
CA ALA A 324 -14.14 -9.13 4.95
C ALA A 324 -13.16 -7.96 5.19
N LEU A 325 -13.63 -6.79 5.62
CA LEU A 325 -12.83 -5.56 5.69
C LEU A 325 -12.46 -5.15 7.12
N VAL A 326 -13.20 -5.60 8.14
CA VAL A 326 -13.03 -5.14 9.54
C VAL A 326 -11.67 -5.49 10.15
N GLU A 327 -11.04 -6.58 9.71
CA GLU A 327 -9.75 -7.04 10.24
C GLU A 327 -8.54 -6.51 9.44
N MET A 328 -8.78 -5.71 8.39
CA MET A 328 -7.69 -5.20 7.55
C MET A 328 -6.86 -4.16 8.32
N PRO A 329 -5.57 -4.41 8.57
CA PRO A 329 -4.79 -3.63 9.54
C PRO A 329 -4.41 -2.23 9.06
N SER A 330 -4.56 -1.94 7.76
CA SER A 330 -4.07 -0.70 7.14
C SER A 330 -5.17 0.14 6.48
N LEU A 331 -6.42 -0.33 6.44
CA LEU A 331 -7.49 0.37 5.72
C LEU A 331 -7.86 1.69 6.42
N LYS A 332 -7.57 2.81 5.74
CA LYS A 332 -7.77 4.17 6.22
C LYS A 332 -8.91 4.90 5.53
N LYS A 333 -9.19 4.57 4.27
CA LYS A 333 -10.23 5.24 3.48
C LYS A 333 -11.14 4.23 2.81
N LEU A 334 -12.44 4.43 3.01
CA LEU A 334 -13.45 3.54 2.46
C LEU A 334 -14.63 4.34 1.90
N ASP A 335 -14.99 4.06 0.65
CA ASP A 335 -16.24 4.53 0.04
C ASP A 335 -17.16 3.33 -0.21
N ILE A 336 -18.26 3.30 0.54
CA ILE A 336 -19.33 2.29 0.43
C ILE A 336 -20.64 2.89 -0.10
N SER A 337 -20.59 4.08 -0.68
CA SER A 337 -21.79 4.76 -1.15
C SER A 337 -22.48 4.00 -2.28
N ASN A 338 -23.82 3.99 -2.27
CA ASN A 338 -24.63 3.29 -3.27
C ASN A 338 -24.28 1.80 -3.42
N THR A 339 -23.97 1.12 -2.31
CA THR A 339 -23.84 -0.34 -2.22
C THR A 339 -25.11 -0.96 -1.63
N ASP A 340 -25.17 -2.29 -1.56
CA ASP A 340 -26.26 -3.03 -0.89
C ASP A 340 -26.03 -3.17 0.63
N ILE A 341 -25.00 -2.52 1.20
CA ILE A 341 -24.67 -2.56 2.62
C ILE A 341 -25.70 -1.77 3.42
N LYS A 342 -26.51 -2.48 4.21
CA LYS A 342 -27.54 -1.87 5.08
C LYS A 342 -27.12 -1.80 6.54
N ASP A 343 -26.38 -2.80 7.02
CA ASP A 343 -25.93 -2.87 8.41
C ASP A 343 -24.54 -2.26 8.57
N TYR A 344 -24.48 -1.17 9.35
CA TYR A 344 -23.25 -0.43 9.65
C TYR A 344 -22.67 -0.81 11.02
N SER A 345 -23.23 -1.79 11.73
CA SER A 345 -22.82 -2.23 13.07
C SER A 345 -21.34 -2.61 13.19
N LEU A 346 -20.71 -2.98 12.07
CA LEU A 346 -19.30 -3.36 11.98
C LEU A 346 -18.34 -2.16 11.82
N LEU A 347 -18.81 -0.98 11.41
CA LEU A 347 -17.95 0.20 11.21
C LEU A 347 -17.11 0.58 12.45
N PRO A 348 -17.63 0.50 13.70
CA PRO A 348 -16.83 0.81 14.89
C PRO A 348 -15.67 -0.15 15.17
N GLN A 349 -15.58 -1.27 14.45
CA GLN A 349 -14.50 -2.25 14.62
C GLN A 349 -13.25 -1.92 13.80
N PHE A 350 -13.35 -1.02 12.82
CA PHE A 350 -12.21 -0.63 11.99
C PHE A 350 -11.22 0.19 12.82
N GLN A 351 -9.99 -0.31 12.97
CA GLN A 351 -8.99 0.27 13.87
C GLN A 351 -8.29 1.52 13.33
N LYS A 352 -8.25 1.69 12.00
CA LYS A 352 -7.51 2.78 11.34
C LYS A 352 -8.35 3.62 10.37
N LEU A 353 -9.68 3.45 10.32
CA LEU A 353 -10.54 4.13 9.34
C LEU A 353 -10.64 5.63 9.63
N GLU A 354 -10.06 6.47 8.77
CA GLU A 354 -10.03 7.92 8.93
C GLU A 354 -10.99 8.65 8.00
N SER A 355 -11.31 8.06 6.84
CA SER A 355 -12.19 8.66 5.83
C SER A 355 -13.28 7.69 5.41
N LEU A 356 -14.52 8.13 5.49
CA LEU A 356 -15.68 7.30 5.16
C LEU A 356 -16.68 8.06 4.28
N THR A 357 -17.05 7.44 3.16
CA THR A 357 -18.13 7.91 2.29
C THR A 357 -19.28 6.90 2.28
N VAL A 358 -20.48 7.36 2.62
CA VAL A 358 -21.66 6.51 2.91
C VAL A 358 -22.95 7.13 2.39
N HIS A 359 -23.95 6.28 2.17
CA HIS A 359 -25.34 6.72 1.99
C HIS A 359 -26.14 6.44 3.26
N ILE A 360 -26.91 7.39 3.75
CA ILE A 360 -27.66 7.25 5.02
C ILE A 360 -29.15 7.14 4.74
N SER A 361 -29.71 6.00 5.11
CA SER A 361 -31.10 5.62 4.85
C SER A 361 -31.97 5.46 6.11
N ASN A 362 -31.36 5.45 7.30
CA ASN A 362 -32.02 5.30 8.58
C ASN A 362 -31.15 5.80 9.75
N ARG A 363 -31.75 5.89 10.94
CA ARG A 363 -31.07 6.34 12.16
C ARG A 363 -29.98 5.36 12.63
N GLU A 364 -30.19 4.05 12.55
CA GLU A 364 -29.27 3.03 13.07
C GLU A 364 -27.89 3.16 12.41
N GLN A 365 -27.85 3.47 11.11
CA GLN A 365 -26.62 3.76 10.37
C GLN A 365 -25.85 4.95 10.94
N LEU A 366 -26.53 6.06 11.27
CA LEU A 366 -25.89 7.21 11.92
C LEU A 366 -25.38 6.88 13.32
N TYR A 367 -26.15 6.14 14.12
CA TYR A 367 -25.72 5.71 15.45
C TYR A 367 -24.47 4.84 15.37
N ALA A 368 -24.37 3.94 14.38
CA ALA A 368 -23.17 3.14 14.17
C ALA A 368 -21.96 4.00 13.79
N ILE A 369 -22.12 4.93 12.82
CA ILE A 369 -21.04 5.84 12.41
C ILE A 369 -20.56 6.71 13.57
N SER A 370 -21.47 7.17 14.44
CA SER A 370 -21.12 8.01 15.60
C SER A 370 -20.17 7.35 16.61
N LYS A 371 -19.97 6.03 16.51
CA LYS A 371 -19.07 5.24 17.36
C LYS A 371 -17.70 4.99 16.71
N VAL A 372 -17.48 5.45 15.48
CA VAL A 372 -16.18 5.32 14.79
C VAL A 372 -15.30 6.51 15.19
N ASP A 373 -14.56 6.37 16.29
CA ASP A 373 -13.80 7.45 16.93
C ASP A 373 -12.48 7.81 16.22
N THR A 374 -12.13 7.11 15.15
CA THR A 374 -10.96 7.36 14.28
C THR A 374 -11.26 8.31 13.13
N LEU A 375 -12.54 8.57 12.81
CA LEU A 375 -12.92 9.36 11.63
C LEU A 375 -12.42 10.81 11.72
N LYS A 376 -11.78 11.24 10.64
CA LYS A 376 -11.35 12.61 10.34
C LYS A 376 -12.15 13.23 9.21
N HIS A 377 -12.64 12.41 8.27
CA HIS A 377 -13.41 12.87 7.11
C HIS A 377 -14.67 12.00 6.94
N LEU A 378 -15.83 12.65 6.85
CA LEU A 378 -17.11 11.97 6.68
C LEU A 378 -17.90 12.62 5.54
N TYR A 379 -18.26 11.82 4.54
CA TYR A 379 -19.03 12.24 3.37
C TYR A 379 -20.36 11.49 3.36
N ILE A 380 -21.46 12.22 3.51
CA ILE A 380 -22.81 11.67 3.64
C ILE A 380 -23.60 11.99 2.37
N LEU A 381 -23.95 10.95 1.62
CA LEU A 381 -24.80 11.04 0.44
C LEU A 381 -26.24 10.74 0.82
N GLY A 382 -27.09 11.77 0.87
CA GLY A 382 -28.49 11.63 1.25
C GLY A 382 -28.71 11.36 2.73
N LEU A 383 -29.86 11.81 3.23
CA LEU A 383 -30.36 11.59 4.58
C LEU A 383 -31.84 11.19 4.49
N GLU A 384 -32.12 9.90 4.36
CA GLU A 384 -33.48 9.38 4.29
C GLU A 384 -33.92 8.86 5.66
N ASN A 385 -35.19 9.09 6.03
CA ASN A 385 -35.78 8.60 7.29
C ASN A 385 -34.99 8.95 8.56
N VAL A 386 -34.30 10.10 8.55
CA VAL A 386 -33.52 10.63 9.67
C VAL A 386 -34.14 11.94 10.13
N SER A 387 -34.33 12.09 11.45
CA SER A 387 -34.78 13.35 12.04
C SER A 387 -33.60 14.25 12.41
N GLU A 388 -33.86 15.54 12.65
CA GLU A 388 -32.85 16.48 13.15
C GLU A 388 -32.24 16.05 14.51
N LEU A 389 -33.02 15.34 15.34
CA LEU A 389 -32.54 14.82 16.62
C LEU A 389 -31.58 13.64 16.43
N ASP A 390 -31.79 12.83 15.39
CA ASP A 390 -30.90 11.72 15.08
C ASP A 390 -29.53 12.22 14.62
N LEU A 391 -29.45 13.38 13.96
CA LEU A 391 -28.17 13.98 13.55
C LEU A 391 -27.31 14.41 14.74
N LEU A 392 -27.88 14.64 15.94
CA LEU A 392 -27.12 15.07 17.12
C LEU A 392 -26.01 14.08 17.51
N VAL A 393 -26.11 12.81 17.11
CA VAL A 393 -25.06 11.81 17.37
C VAL A 393 -23.73 12.16 16.70
N LEU A 394 -23.74 12.98 15.65
CA LEU A 394 -22.51 13.43 14.97
C LEU A 394 -21.62 14.29 15.88
N GLN A 395 -22.16 14.85 16.97
CA GLN A 395 -21.36 15.55 17.99
C GLN A 395 -20.33 14.64 18.67
N ASN A 396 -20.54 13.31 18.65
CA ASN A 396 -19.61 12.35 19.27
C ASN A 396 -18.31 12.18 18.48
N LEU A 397 -18.26 12.60 17.21
CA LEU A 397 -17.11 12.47 16.32
C LEU A 397 -16.07 13.58 16.60
N ASN A 398 -15.37 13.46 17.72
CA ASN A 398 -14.46 14.49 18.24
C ASN A 398 -13.13 14.66 17.48
N LYS A 399 -12.82 13.76 16.53
CA LYS A 399 -11.64 13.86 15.65
C LYS A 399 -12.02 14.32 14.23
N LEU A 400 -13.30 14.56 13.97
CA LEU A 400 -13.79 14.89 12.63
C LEU A 400 -13.31 16.30 12.24
N ILE A 401 -12.59 16.39 11.13
CA ILE A 401 -12.04 17.62 10.55
C ILE A 401 -12.93 18.12 9.42
N THR A 402 -13.38 17.20 8.56
CA THR A 402 -14.23 17.51 7.41
C THR A 402 -15.54 16.76 7.49
N ILE A 403 -16.65 17.47 7.25
CA ILE A 403 -17.95 16.85 6.99
C ILE A 403 -18.55 17.38 5.70
N GLU A 404 -19.03 16.47 4.85
CA GLU A 404 -19.76 16.80 3.64
C GLU A 404 -21.16 16.20 3.69
N PHE A 405 -22.16 17.02 3.33
CA PHE A 405 -23.51 16.55 3.04
C PHE A 405 -23.79 16.76 1.56
N GLU A 406 -24.10 15.67 0.87
CA GLU A 406 -24.48 15.64 -0.53
C GLU A 406 -25.97 15.27 -0.67
N ASN A 407 -26.68 15.89 -1.61
CA ASN A 407 -28.04 15.49 -2.01
C ASN A 407 -29.03 15.35 -0.84
N SER A 408 -29.00 16.30 0.11
CA SER A 408 -29.73 16.21 1.37
C SER A 408 -30.64 17.41 1.63
N ILE A 409 -31.68 17.21 2.45
CA ILE A 409 -32.51 18.29 3.01
C ILE A 409 -32.34 18.29 4.52
N ILE A 410 -31.79 19.37 5.06
CA ILE A 410 -31.41 19.49 6.46
C ILE A 410 -32.21 20.63 7.08
N ALA A 411 -32.89 20.35 8.20
CA ALA A 411 -33.65 21.38 8.91
C ALA A 411 -32.72 22.41 9.56
N ASN A 412 -31.67 21.94 10.24
CA ASN A 412 -30.66 22.78 10.88
C ASN A 412 -29.34 22.01 11.08
N LEU A 413 -28.27 22.75 11.36
CA LEU A 413 -26.93 22.20 11.60
C LEU A 413 -26.53 22.23 13.10
N TYR A 414 -27.48 22.19 14.03
CA TYR A 414 -27.17 22.20 15.48
C TYR A 414 -26.38 20.94 15.91
N CYS A 415 -26.45 19.86 15.13
CA CYS A 415 -25.64 18.65 15.30
C CYS A 415 -24.13 18.87 15.23
N ILE A 416 -23.64 19.98 14.67
CA ILE A 416 -22.20 20.25 14.54
C ILE A 416 -21.77 21.58 15.19
N GLN A 417 -22.72 22.36 15.73
CA GLN A 417 -22.46 23.69 16.31
C GLN A 417 -21.35 23.69 17.39
N HIS A 418 -21.32 22.65 18.23
CA HIS A 418 -20.40 22.54 19.37
C HIS A 418 -19.19 21.66 19.09
N ASN A 419 -19.06 21.10 17.89
CA ASN A 419 -17.90 20.30 17.54
C ASN A 419 -16.67 21.21 17.41
N ALA A 420 -15.61 20.89 18.16
CA ALA A 420 -14.40 21.71 18.22
C ALA A 420 -13.34 21.32 17.16
N SER A 421 -13.48 20.15 16.53
CA SER A 421 -12.50 19.62 15.57
C SER A 421 -12.86 19.95 14.11
N ILE A 422 -14.15 20.06 13.79
CA ILE A 422 -14.63 20.32 12.42
C ILE A 422 -14.14 21.69 11.98
N GLN A 423 -13.38 21.68 10.88
CA GLN A 423 -12.84 22.85 10.23
C GLN A 423 -13.45 23.07 8.86
N ASN A 424 -13.82 22.01 8.15
CA ASN A 424 -14.25 22.10 6.76
C ASN A 424 -15.67 21.52 6.62
N ILE A 425 -16.59 22.33 6.11
CA ILE A 425 -17.96 21.90 5.82
C ILE A 425 -18.22 22.11 4.35
N LYS A 426 -18.65 21.04 3.68
CA LYS A 426 -19.09 21.10 2.28
C LYS A 426 -20.55 20.68 2.19
N LEU A 427 -21.34 21.46 1.46
CA LEU A 427 -22.72 21.15 1.13
C LEU A 427 -22.82 21.07 -0.40
N THR A 428 -23.13 19.89 -0.91
CA THR A 428 -23.28 19.62 -2.34
C THR A 428 -24.74 19.28 -2.63
N ASP A 429 -25.40 19.99 -3.54
CA ASP A 429 -26.82 19.77 -3.90
C ASP A 429 -27.74 19.63 -2.67
N THR A 430 -27.42 20.38 -1.62
CA THR A 430 -28.04 20.25 -0.29
C THR A 430 -28.78 21.51 0.11
N LYS A 431 -29.98 21.35 0.68
CA LYS A 431 -30.81 22.45 1.16
C LYS A 431 -30.83 22.46 2.68
N VAL A 432 -30.37 23.56 3.28
CA VAL A 432 -30.40 23.78 4.73
C VAL A 432 -31.39 24.90 5.04
N LYS A 433 -32.37 24.64 5.92
CA LYS A 433 -33.33 25.69 6.31
C LYS A 433 -32.74 26.67 7.33
N ASP A 434 -32.00 26.18 8.31
CA ASP A 434 -31.39 27.01 9.34
C ASP A 434 -29.88 26.73 9.49
N GLY A 435 -29.06 27.63 8.95
CA GLY A 435 -27.61 27.62 9.02
C GLY A 435 -27.02 28.38 10.21
N ALA A 436 -27.81 28.90 11.14
CA ALA A 436 -27.32 29.77 12.23
C ALA A 436 -26.27 29.11 13.14
N ALA A 437 -26.23 27.77 13.16
CA ALA A 437 -25.19 27.01 13.84
C ALA A 437 -23.78 27.32 13.31
N LEU A 438 -23.64 27.49 11.99
CA LEU A 438 -22.35 27.74 11.32
C LEU A 438 -21.71 29.07 11.78
N GLY A 439 -22.54 30.11 11.98
CA GLY A 439 -22.10 31.39 12.53
C GLY A 439 -21.59 31.33 13.98
N LYS A 440 -21.86 30.24 14.71
CA LYS A 440 -21.48 30.06 16.12
C LYS A 440 -20.35 29.05 16.33
N MET A 441 -19.95 28.34 15.27
CA MET A 441 -18.85 27.38 15.37
C MET A 441 -17.55 28.09 15.70
N LYS A 442 -16.74 27.49 16.57
CA LYS A 442 -15.42 28.05 16.96
C LYS A 442 -14.28 27.60 16.05
N GLY A 443 -14.45 26.46 15.37
CA GLY A 443 -13.40 25.80 14.59
C GLY A 443 -13.61 25.85 13.08
N LEU A 444 -14.77 26.32 12.59
CA LEU A 444 -15.09 26.35 11.16
C LEU A 444 -14.14 27.28 10.42
N LYS A 445 -13.34 26.75 9.50
CA LYS A 445 -12.39 27.49 8.66
C LYS A 445 -12.87 27.59 7.21
N GLU A 446 -13.46 26.55 6.67
CA GLU A 446 -13.90 26.53 5.27
C GLU A 446 -15.35 26.09 5.16
N LEU A 447 -16.13 26.85 4.38
CA LEU A 447 -17.49 26.52 3.99
C LEU A 447 -17.60 26.55 2.46
N GLU A 448 -17.90 25.40 1.86
CA GLU A 448 -18.18 25.27 0.43
C GLU A 448 -19.66 24.93 0.18
N LEU A 449 -20.32 25.72 -0.65
CA LEU A 449 -21.70 25.52 -1.11
C LEU A 449 -21.71 25.27 -2.63
N ASP A 450 -21.79 24.01 -3.04
CA ASP A 450 -21.84 23.60 -4.45
C ASP A 450 -23.25 23.13 -4.81
N GLY A 451 -24.01 23.92 -5.58
CA GLY A 451 -25.43 23.63 -5.83
C GLY A 451 -26.31 23.64 -4.56
N ALA A 452 -25.77 24.10 -3.42
CA ALA A 452 -26.43 24.08 -2.12
C ALA A 452 -27.04 25.45 -1.74
N THR A 453 -28.07 25.43 -0.90
CA THR A 453 -28.73 26.64 -0.37
C THR A 453 -28.86 26.60 1.14
N ILE A 454 -28.73 27.76 1.78
CA ILE A 454 -29.04 27.97 3.20
C ILE A 454 -30.06 29.11 3.26
N ASP A 455 -31.27 28.88 3.76
CA ASP A 455 -32.36 29.88 3.67
C ASP A 455 -32.02 31.19 4.40
N ASN A 456 -31.27 31.09 5.51
CA ASN A 456 -30.80 32.23 6.32
C ASN A 456 -29.27 32.39 6.26
N LEU A 457 -28.70 32.31 5.05
CA LEU A 457 -27.24 32.36 4.81
C LEU A 457 -26.54 33.55 5.48
N GLU A 458 -27.21 34.71 5.55
CA GLU A 458 -26.68 35.94 6.17
C GLU A 458 -26.28 35.76 7.64
N THR A 459 -26.87 34.77 8.33
CA THR A 459 -26.53 34.46 9.73
C THR A 459 -25.08 33.98 9.90
N ILE A 460 -24.43 33.52 8.82
CA ILE A 460 -23.03 33.11 8.81
C ILE A 460 -22.07 34.30 8.97
N GLY A 461 -22.52 35.53 8.67
CA GLY A 461 -21.74 36.76 8.88
C GLY A 461 -21.26 36.94 10.33
N CYS A 462 -21.95 36.32 11.30
CA CYS A 462 -21.54 36.30 12.71
C CYS A 462 -20.36 35.35 13.01
N SER A 463 -19.83 34.61 12.02
CA SER A 463 -18.75 33.64 12.23
C SER A 463 -17.41 34.32 12.51
N HIS A 464 -16.85 34.01 13.68
CA HIS A 464 -15.55 34.53 14.10
C HIS A 464 -14.38 33.64 13.64
N SER A 465 -14.66 32.44 13.10
CA SER A 465 -13.63 31.47 12.72
C SER A 465 -13.51 31.22 11.21
N LEU A 466 -14.59 31.40 10.43
CA LEU A 466 -14.61 31.10 8.98
C LEU A 466 -13.52 31.86 8.21
N GLU A 467 -12.58 31.20 7.58
CA GLU A 467 -11.49 31.85 6.83
C GLU A 467 -11.79 31.92 5.33
N ILE A 468 -12.41 30.87 4.79
CA ILE A 468 -12.64 30.68 3.36
C ILE A 468 -14.13 30.38 3.13
N PHE A 469 -14.73 31.09 2.18
CA PHE A 469 -16.06 30.78 1.67
C PHE A 469 -16.01 30.55 0.17
N THR A 470 -16.54 29.41 -0.26
CA THR A 470 -16.72 29.08 -1.67
C THR A 470 -18.21 28.87 -1.94
N GLY A 471 -18.77 29.60 -2.91
CA GLY A 471 -20.18 29.48 -3.27
C GLY A 471 -20.49 30.14 -4.60
N SER A 472 -21.77 30.31 -4.93
CA SER A 472 -22.18 31.05 -6.12
C SER A 472 -21.88 32.56 -5.99
N PHE A 473 -21.90 33.28 -7.12
CA PHE A 473 -21.75 34.73 -7.10
C PHE A 473 -22.81 35.42 -6.23
N GLU A 474 -24.07 34.98 -6.29
CA GLU A 474 -25.16 35.53 -5.47
C GLU A 474 -24.87 35.39 -3.96
N GLN A 475 -24.38 34.21 -3.55
CA GLN A 475 -24.04 33.93 -2.16
C GLN A 475 -22.83 34.76 -1.69
N PHE A 476 -21.80 34.87 -2.53
CA PHE A 476 -20.70 35.80 -2.31
C PHE A 476 -21.23 37.24 -2.15
N TYR A 477 -22.08 37.70 -3.06
CA TYR A 477 -22.58 39.07 -3.06
C TYR A 477 -23.41 39.39 -1.81
N MET A 478 -24.17 38.42 -1.29
CA MET A 478 -24.87 38.53 0.00
C MET A 478 -23.90 38.66 1.19
N LEU A 479 -22.78 37.95 1.16
CA LEU A 479 -21.89 37.77 2.30
C LEU A 479 -20.69 38.72 2.34
N LYS A 480 -20.29 39.31 1.20
CA LYS A 480 -19.04 40.07 1.04
C LYS A 480 -18.83 41.20 2.05
N ASP A 481 -19.91 41.81 2.55
CA ASP A 481 -19.88 42.91 3.52
C ASP A 481 -20.40 42.49 4.91
N SER A 482 -20.67 41.20 5.13
CA SER A 482 -21.30 40.69 6.36
C SER A 482 -20.32 40.40 7.49
N PHE A 483 -19.01 40.41 7.21
CA PHE A 483 -17.96 40.04 8.18
C PHE A 483 -17.18 41.28 8.64
N ASP A 484 -16.79 41.28 9.92
CA ASP A 484 -15.95 42.31 10.53
C ASP A 484 -14.45 42.13 10.25
N ARG A 485 -14.10 41.09 9.48
CA ARG A 485 -12.75 40.69 9.10
C ARG A 485 -12.71 40.21 7.66
N LYS A 486 -11.51 40.13 7.09
CA LYS A 486 -11.30 39.62 5.73
C LYS A 486 -11.59 38.12 5.67
N ILE A 487 -12.41 37.73 4.71
CA ILE A 487 -12.74 36.34 4.33
C ILE A 487 -12.22 36.12 2.91
N ASP A 488 -11.66 34.95 2.66
CA ASP A 488 -11.23 34.56 1.32
C ASP A 488 -12.43 34.09 0.48
N PHE A 489 -12.72 34.86 -0.57
CA PHE A 489 -13.72 34.58 -1.60
C PHE A 489 -13.08 34.33 -2.99
N SER A 490 -11.81 33.91 -3.03
CA SER A 490 -11.03 33.73 -4.27
C SER A 490 -11.53 32.59 -5.17
N LYS A 491 -12.47 31.78 -4.70
CA LYS A 491 -13.11 30.72 -5.46
C LYS A 491 -14.62 30.93 -5.52
N ILE A 492 -15.17 30.97 -6.73
CA ILE A 492 -16.61 31.03 -7.00
C ILE A 492 -17.01 29.78 -7.79
N ILE A 493 -18.15 29.20 -7.45
CA ILE A 493 -18.75 28.07 -8.14
C ILE A 493 -19.82 28.57 -9.12
N GLY A 494 -19.83 27.99 -10.32
CA GLY A 494 -20.77 28.35 -11.38
C GLY A 494 -20.26 29.46 -12.31
N GLY A 495 -21.15 29.96 -13.16
CA GLY A 495 -20.85 31.00 -14.13
C GLY A 495 -21.04 32.41 -13.55
N MET A 496 -20.22 33.35 -14.02
CA MET A 496 -20.40 34.80 -13.81
C MET A 496 -20.47 35.50 -15.17
N SER A 497 -21.39 36.45 -15.28
CA SER A 497 -21.40 37.47 -16.33
C SER A 497 -20.15 38.36 -16.24
N GLU A 498 -19.90 39.17 -17.29
CA GLU A 498 -18.76 40.09 -17.29
C GLU A 498 -18.85 41.12 -16.16
N GLU A 499 -20.04 41.69 -15.93
CA GLU A 499 -20.28 42.67 -14.85
C GLU A 499 -20.02 42.07 -13.46
N GLU A 500 -20.49 40.84 -13.22
CA GLU A 500 -20.28 40.13 -11.95
C GLU A 500 -18.78 39.82 -11.72
N ARG A 501 -18.05 39.46 -12.77
CA ARG A 501 -16.59 39.24 -12.67
C ARG A 501 -15.86 40.51 -12.30
N GLU A 502 -16.25 41.66 -12.83
CA GLU A 502 -15.63 42.93 -12.46
C GLU A 502 -15.83 43.24 -10.97
N ILE A 503 -17.06 43.09 -10.48
CA ILE A 503 -17.40 43.28 -9.06
C ILE A 503 -16.57 42.34 -8.17
N TRP A 504 -16.53 41.06 -8.52
CA TRP A 504 -15.79 40.06 -7.76
C TRP A 504 -14.27 40.31 -7.78
N HIS A 505 -13.70 40.59 -8.96
CA HIS A 505 -12.28 40.92 -9.09
C HIS A 505 -11.88 42.15 -8.29
N GLN A 506 -12.75 43.16 -8.20
CA GLN A 506 -12.48 44.32 -7.38
C GLN A 506 -12.41 43.95 -5.90
N HIS A 507 -13.39 43.19 -5.40
CA HIS A 507 -13.39 42.75 -3.99
C HIS A 507 -12.19 41.87 -3.63
N VAL A 508 -11.79 40.94 -4.49
CA VAL A 508 -10.66 40.02 -4.19
C VAL A 508 -9.31 40.75 -4.21
N ARG A 509 -9.20 41.87 -4.95
CA ARG A 509 -7.97 42.69 -5.00
C ARG A 509 -7.81 43.61 -3.79
N ASP A 510 -8.92 44.09 -3.24
CA ASP A 510 -8.98 44.91 -2.02
C ASP A 510 -8.77 44.06 -0.75
#